data_AF-A0A950DM98-F1
#
_entry.id   AF-A0A950DM98-F1
#
_cell.length_a   1.000
_cell.length_b   1.000
_cell.length_c   1.000
_cell.angle_alpha   90.00
_cell.angle_beta   90.00
_cell.angle_gamma   90.00
#
_symmetry.space_group_name_H-M   'P 1'
#
loop_
_entity.id
_entity.type
_entity.pdbx_description
1 polymer ?
#
loop_
_entity_poly.entity_id
_entity_poly.type
_entity_poly.pdbx_seq_one_letter_code
_entity_poly.pdbx_strand_id
1 'polypeptide(L)'
;MRFVAGILFLFLNALAAGAQDSTPAPSPTPSPAKPATYFQVRVDQPYIAMTFDDGPSAENTPRLLEMLRKRDIKATFFLIGQNAAANPDLVRRILAEGNEIGNHSWTHPQLSKLSDDRVTAEITKTQDAIKQASGFTPTLLRPPYGAITPRQRTWIESQFGLNIILWSVDPFDWKRPGASVITQRILTQVRPGAIILSHDIHKQTVDAMPATLDGLIAKGYKFATVSQLIAMNKPKPPPAQMGGDQRPEARKGRKSISPPAPAQVEKTPSGKNENDAASSATPSSAGSRQ
;
A
#
# COMPACT_ATOMS: atom_id res chain seq x y z
N MET A 1 59.46 50.07 45.75
CA MET A 1 59.81 49.85 44.32
C MET A 1 59.58 48.38 44.00
N ARG A 2 58.68 48.12 43.04
CA ARG A 2 58.59 46.95 42.14
C ARG A 2 58.29 45.54 42.72
N PHE A 3 57.11 45.07 42.29
CA PHE A 3 56.65 43.68 42.11
C PHE A 3 57.72 42.70 41.63
N VAL A 4 57.65 41.44 42.08
CA VAL A 4 57.55 40.23 41.21
C VAL A 4 56.74 39.14 41.94
N ALA A 5 55.81 38.53 41.20
CA ALA A 5 54.91 37.45 41.60
C ALA A 5 55.57 36.06 41.48
N GLY A 6 55.03 35.04 42.17
CA GLY A 6 55.53 33.67 42.03
C GLY A 6 54.74 32.59 42.76
N ILE A 7 53.48 32.39 42.34
CA ILE A 7 52.73 31.12 42.19
C ILE A 7 52.83 30.07 43.31
N LEU A 8 51.73 29.96 44.06
CA LEU A 8 51.38 28.91 45.02
C LEU A 8 50.84 27.67 44.26
N PHE A 9 51.50 26.52 44.39
CA PHE A 9 50.95 25.22 44.01
C PHE A 9 50.23 24.59 45.21
N LEU A 10 48.91 24.57 45.18
CA LEU A 10 48.08 23.73 46.05
C LEU A 10 47.56 22.55 45.22
N PHE A 11 47.94 21.33 45.62
CA PHE A 11 47.39 20.10 45.07
C PHE A 11 45.95 19.90 45.58
N LEU A 12 44.99 19.92 44.66
CA LEU A 12 43.62 19.48 44.92
C LEU A 12 43.42 18.11 44.24
N ASN A 13 43.18 17.07 45.03
CA ASN A 13 42.79 15.75 44.53
C ASN A 13 41.36 15.83 43.95
N ALA A 14 41.24 15.72 42.63
CA ALA A 14 39.96 15.52 41.95
C ALA A 14 39.70 14.02 41.77
N LEU A 15 38.63 13.51 42.38
CA LEU A 15 38.07 12.20 42.09
C LEU A 15 37.48 12.23 40.68
N ALA A 16 38.16 11.66 39.70
CA ALA A 16 37.61 11.45 38.37
C ALA A 16 36.72 10.20 38.38
N ALA A 17 35.40 10.40 38.31
CA ALA A 17 34.47 9.33 37.97
C ALA A 17 34.66 8.99 36.48
N GLY A 18 35.17 7.79 36.20
CA GLY A 18 35.30 7.27 34.84
C GLY A 18 33.92 7.00 34.23
N ALA A 19 33.47 7.86 33.34
CA ALA A 19 32.40 7.53 32.40
C ALA A 19 33.01 6.60 31.34
N GLN A 20 32.59 5.33 31.35
CA GLN A 20 32.91 4.40 30.26
C GLN A 20 32.13 4.84 29.02
N ASP A 21 32.88 5.32 28.04
CA ASP A 21 32.40 5.66 26.70
C ASP A 21 32.08 4.35 25.96
N SER A 22 30.84 3.89 26.07
CA SER A 22 30.33 2.74 25.31
C SER A 22 29.72 3.24 24.00
N THR A 23 30.56 3.43 22.99
CA THR A 23 30.09 3.57 21.60
C THR A 23 29.30 2.30 21.23
N PRO A 24 28.01 2.40 20.86
CA PRO A 24 27.26 1.22 20.46
C PRO A 24 27.84 0.68 19.15
N ALA A 25 28.14 -0.63 19.13
CA ALA A 25 28.54 -1.33 17.92
C ALA A 25 27.46 -1.17 16.83
N PRO A 26 27.84 -1.04 15.55
CA PRO A 26 26.87 -0.96 14.46
C PRO A 26 26.02 -2.24 14.45
N SER A 27 24.71 -2.08 14.58
CA SER A 27 23.74 -3.17 14.43
C SER A 27 23.96 -3.86 13.08
N PRO A 28 23.97 -5.20 13.01
CA PRO A 28 24.13 -5.90 11.74
C PRO A 28 22.99 -5.47 10.80
N THR A 29 23.35 -4.91 9.65
CA THR A 29 22.40 -4.60 8.57
C THR A 29 21.69 -5.89 8.20
N PRO A 30 20.35 -5.99 8.37
CA PRO A 30 19.64 -7.18 7.96
C PRO A 30 19.83 -7.35 6.45
N SER A 31 20.34 -8.52 6.04
CA SER A 31 20.38 -8.91 4.63
C SER A 31 18.99 -8.68 4.02
N PRO A 32 18.88 -8.10 2.80
CA PRO A 32 17.59 -7.85 2.20
C PRO A 32 16.81 -9.16 2.14
N ALA A 33 15.64 -9.18 2.77
CA ALA A 33 14.77 -10.34 2.75
C ALA A 33 14.42 -10.67 1.29
N LYS A 34 14.40 -11.98 0.96
CA LYS A 34 13.95 -12.44 -0.36
C LYS A 34 12.55 -11.86 -0.64
N PRO A 35 12.29 -11.35 -1.86
CA PRO A 35 10.96 -10.86 -2.22
C PRO A 35 9.87 -11.89 -1.91
N ALA A 36 8.74 -11.39 -1.41
CA ALA A 36 7.64 -12.21 -0.96
C ALA A 36 6.28 -11.53 -1.19
N THR A 37 5.21 -12.30 -0.99
CA THR A 37 3.84 -11.83 -1.09
C THR A 37 3.24 -11.52 0.29
N TYR A 38 2.66 -10.33 0.47
CA TYR A 38 2.08 -9.86 1.74
C TYR A 38 0.61 -9.44 1.57
N PHE A 39 -0.26 -9.97 2.43
CA PHE A 39 -1.65 -9.47 2.60
C PHE A 39 -1.76 -8.55 3.83
N GLN A 40 -0.94 -8.83 4.84
CA GLN A 40 -0.76 -8.11 6.08
C GLN A 40 0.65 -8.46 6.60
N VAL A 41 1.10 -7.75 7.62
CA VAL A 41 2.41 -7.97 8.24
C VAL A 41 2.23 -8.32 9.71
N ARG A 42 3.08 -9.18 10.28
CA ARG A 42 3.05 -9.45 11.72
C ARG A 42 3.89 -8.45 12.47
N VAL A 43 3.24 -7.64 13.29
CA VAL A 43 3.86 -6.59 14.11
C VAL A 43 3.34 -6.68 15.55
N ASP A 44 4.18 -6.28 16.50
CA ASP A 44 3.79 -6.23 17.93
C ASP A 44 3.10 -4.92 18.30
N GLN A 45 3.46 -3.86 17.59
CA GLN A 45 2.99 -2.49 17.82
C GLN A 45 1.85 -2.19 16.85
N PRO A 46 0.97 -1.21 17.15
CA PRO A 46 -0.21 -0.92 16.34
C PRO A 46 0.13 -0.17 15.04
N TYR A 47 1.10 -0.66 14.25
CA TYR A 47 1.42 -0.12 12.94
C TYR A 47 0.50 -0.66 11.86
N ILE A 48 0.12 0.19 10.91
CA ILE A 48 -0.68 -0.14 9.73
C ILE A 48 -0.11 0.58 8.51
N ALA A 49 -0.44 0.06 7.32
CA ALA A 49 -0.14 0.72 6.05
C ALA A 49 -1.45 1.16 5.37
N MET A 50 -1.59 2.47 5.17
CA MET A 50 -2.62 3.02 4.31
C MET A 50 -2.10 3.04 2.87
N THR A 51 -2.86 2.48 1.93
CA THR A 51 -2.42 2.36 0.54
C THR A 51 -3.47 2.85 -0.44
N PHE A 52 -3.01 3.44 -1.56
CA PHE A 52 -3.87 4.03 -2.58
C PHE A 52 -3.47 3.52 -3.98
N ASP A 53 -4.43 2.94 -4.69
CA ASP A 53 -4.24 2.38 -6.03
C ASP A 53 -4.74 3.34 -7.12
N ASP A 54 -4.36 3.03 -8.36
CA ASP A 54 -4.77 3.63 -9.64
C ASP A 54 -4.22 5.02 -9.97
N GLY A 55 -3.76 5.77 -8.97
CA GLY A 55 -3.25 7.12 -9.15
C GLY A 55 -2.00 7.24 -10.03
N PRO A 56 -1.46 8.47 -10.17
CA PRO A 56 -1.97 9.70 -9.55
C PRO A 56 -3.13 10.31 -10.35
N SER A 57 -4.14 10.81 -9.64
CA SER A 57 -5.21 11.68 -10.14
C SER A 57 -4.82 13.15 -9.99
N ALA A 58 -4.90 13.93 -11.08
CA ALA A 58 -4.60 15.37 -11.06
C ALA A 58 -5.48 16.16 -10.09
N GLU A 59 -6.72 15.73 -9.85
CA GLU A 59 -7.67 16.41 -8.96
C GLU A 59 -7.53 15.93 -7.50
N ASN A 60 -7.49 14.63 -7.30
CA ASN A 60 -7.68 14.03 -5.98
C ASN A 60 -6.37 13.76 -5.23
N THR A 61 -5.31 13.32 -5.91
CA THR A 61 -4.02 13.02 -5.28
C THR A 61 -3.41 14.24 -4.58
N PRO A 62 -3.42 15.48 -5.14
CA PRO A 62 -2.93 16.66 -4.43
C PRO A 62 -3.66 16.95 -3.12
N ARG A 63 -4.99 16.77 -3.11
CA ARG A 63 -5.83 16.97 -1.92
C ARG A 63 -5.49 15.94 -0.85
N LEU A 64 -5.31 14.68 -1.25
CA LEU A 64 -4.93 13.59 -0.37
C LEU A 64 -3.55 13.82 0.25
N LEU A 65 -2.54 14.18 -0.55
CA LEU A 65 -1.19 14.49 -0.08
C LEU A 65 -1.21 15.60 0.99
N GLU A 66 -2.00 16.66 0.77
CA GLU A 66 -2.14 17.72 1.77
C GLU A 66 -2.77 17.23 3.09
N MET A 67 -3.74 16.30 3.03
CA MET A 67 -4.34 15.71 4.24
C MET A 67 -3.35 14.82 5.01
N LEU A 68 -2.51 14.06 4.30
CA LEU A 68 -1.46 13.22 4.87
C LEU A 68 -0.36 14.09 5.52
N ARG A 69 0.11 15.12 4.79
CA ARG A 69 1.13 16.07 5.26
C ARG A 69 0.70 16.78 6.54
N LYS A 70 -0.54 17.28 6.62
CA LYS A 70 -1.09 17.93 7.82
C LYS A 70 -1.10 17.04 9.07
N ARG A 71 -1.07 15.73 8.90
CA ARG A 71 -1.11 14.73 9.98
C ARG A 71 0.24 14.04 10.20
N ASP A 72 1.28 14.44 9.45
CA ASP A 72 2.56 13.75 9.36
C ASP A 72 2.43 12.24 9.10
N ILE A 73 1.50 11.87 8.22
CA ILE A 73 1.28 10.48 7.82
C ILE A 73 2.01 10.20 6.52
N LYS A 74 2.69 9.06 6.44
CA LYS A 74 3.20 8.50 5.18
C LYS A 74 2.33 7.32 4.75
N ALA A 75 2.05 7.24 3.45
CA ALA A 75 1.27 6.19 2.82
C ALA A 75 2.04 5.56 1.63
N THR A 76 1.51 4.48 1.07
CA THR A 76 2.04 3.87 -0.16
C THR A 76 1.06 4.02 -1.31
N PHE A 77 1.52 4.51 -2.45
CA PHE A 77 0.72 4.72 -3.65
C PHE A 77 1.14 3.72 -4.74
N PHE A 78 0.23 2.85 -5.17
CA PHE A 78 0.45 1.94 -6.28
C PHE A 78 -0.04 2.60 -7.56
N LEU A 79 0.91 3.05 -8.39
CA LEU A 79 0.59 3.89 -9.54
C LEU A 79 0.42 3.06 -10.81
N ILE A 80 -0.64 3.37 -11.57
CA ILE A 80 -0.75 2.91 -12.95
C ILE A 80 0.26 3.69 -13.78
N GLY A 81 1.06 3.00 -14.58
CA GLY A 81 2.15 3.60 -15.34
C GLY A 81 1.70 4.71 -16.29
N GLN A 82 0.56 4.54 -16.97
CA GLN A 82 -0.02 5.60 -17.82
C GLN A 82 -0.29 6.90 -17.03
N ASN A 83 -0.82 6.78 -15.81
CA ASN A 83 -1.13 7.94 -14.97
C ASN A 83 0.15 8.58 -14.42
N ALA A 84 1.15 7.76 -14.06
CA ALA A 84 2.47 8.23 -13.64
C ALA A 84 3.17 9.01 -14.76
N ALA A 85 3.14 8.49 -15.99
CA ALA A 85 3.71 9.15 -17.17
C ALA A 85 2.99 10.47 -17.50
N ALA A 86 1.67 10.53 -17.29
CA ALA A 86 0.88 11.74 -17.53
C ALA A 86 1.07 12.82 -16.44
N ASN A 87 1.47 12.44 -15.22
CA ASN A 87 1.58 13.36 -14.09
C ASN A 87 2.92 13.23 -13.35
N PRO A 88 4.07 13.46 -14.02
CA PRO A 88 5.39 13.24 -13.44
C PRO A 88 5.67 14.16 -12.24
N ASP A 89 5.08 15.37 -12.19
CA ASP A 89 5.17 16.26 -11.04
C ASP A 89 4.52 15.67 -9.78
N LEU A 90 3.39 14.97 -9.93
CA LEU A 90 2.75 14.31 -8.79
C LEU A 90 3.55 13.10 -8.34
N VAL A 91 4.15 12.35 -9.25
CA VAL A 91 5.08 11.26 -8.90
C VAL A 91 6.24 11.78 -8.05
N ARG A 92 6.88 12.89 -8.46
CA ARG A 92 7.93 13.54 -7.67
C ARG A 92 7.43 14.02 -6.31
N ARG A 93 6.25 14.65 -6.28
CA ARG A 93 5.66 15.20 -5.05
C ARG A 93 5.33 14.12 -4.03
N ILE A 94 4.75 13.00 -4.47
CA ILE A 94 4.44 11.85 -3.59
C ILE A 94 5.72 11.44 -2.83
N LEU A 95 6.83 11.23 -3.54
CA LEU A 95 8.11 10.85 -2.95
C LEU A 95 8.74 11.96 -2.09
N ALA A 96 8.70 13.21 -2.56
CA ALA A 96 9.27 14.36 -1.83
C ALA A 96 8.58 14.60 -0.48
N GLU A 97 7.30 14.26 -0.35
CA GLU A 97 6.55 14.34 0.92
C GLU A 97 6.76 13.11 1.84
N GLY A 98 7.62 12.17 1.42
CA GLY A 98 8.03 10.98 2.18
C GLY A 98 7.08 9.79 2.04
N ASN A 99 6.16 9.81 1.08
CA ASN A 99 5.33 8.66 0.76
C ASN A 99 6.10 7.66 -0.12
N GLU A 100 5.63 6.42 -0.14
CA GLU A 100 6.19 5.36 -0.96
C GLU A 100 5.41 5.18 -2.26
N ILE A 101 6.10 4.78 -3.34
CA ILE A 101 5.48 4.40 -4.61
C ILE A 101 5.70 2.91 -4.89
N GLY A 102 4.63 2.23 -5.26
CA GLY A 102 4.63 0.88 -5.82
C GLY A 102 4.17 0.88 -7.28
N ASN A 103 4.44 -0.21 -7.97
CA ASN A 103 4.00 -0.47 -9.34
C ASN A 103 2.58 -1.06 -9.35
N HIS A 104 1.69 -0.54 -10.22
CA HIS A 104 0.34 -1.06 -10.41
C HIS A 104 0.03 -1.43 -11.87
N SER A 105 1.02 -1.99 -12.58
CA SER A 105 1.00 -2.26 -14.03
C SER A 105 0.89 -1.00 -14.89
N TRP A 106 0.95 -1.15 -16.22
CA TRP A 106 0.95 -0.02 -17.15
C TRP A 106 -0.46 0.42 -17.52
N THR A 107 -1.34 -0.55 -17.84
CA THR A 107 -2.72 -0.31 -18.31
C THR A 107 -3.81 -0.91 -17.41
N HIS A 108 -3.45 -1.36 -16.21
CA HIS A 108 -4.35 -2.02 -15.27
C HIS A 108 -5.03 -3.32 -15.78
N PRO A 109 -4.35 -4.23 -16.51
CA PRO A 109 -4.97 -5.48 -16.94
C PRO A 109 -4.96 -6.51 -15.82
N GLN A 110 -5.85 -7.51 -15.92
CA GLN A 110 -5.82 -8.67 -15.04
C GLN A 110 -4.60 -9.57 -15.36
N LEU A 111 -3.50 -9.40 -14.62
CA LEU A 111 -2.22 -10.07 -14.92
C LEU A 111 -2.32 -11.60 -14.98
N SER A 112 -3.20 -12.22 -14.21
CA SER A 112 -3.44 -13.66 -14.25
C SER A 112 -3.96 -14.21 -15.59
N LYS A 113 -4.41 -13.34 -16.49
CA LYS A 113 -4.89 -13.70 -17.84
C LYS A 113 -3.88 -13.42 -18.95
N LEU A 114 -2.70 -12.89 -18.60
CA LEU A 114 -1.68 -12.50 -19.57
C LEU A 114 -0.55 -13.53 -19.65
N SER A 115 0.11 -13.57 -20.81
CA SER A 115 1.40 -14.25 -20.95
C SER A 115 2.50 -13.52 -20.18
N ASP A 116 3.60 -14.23 -19.89
CA ASP A 116 4.73 -13.66 -19.17
C ASP A 116 5.35 -12.45 -19.88
N ASP A 117 5.43 -12.46 -21.21
CA ASP A 117 5.94 -11.31 -21.99
C ASP A 117 5.05 -10.07 -21.81
N ARG A 118 3.73 -10.26 -21.79
CA ARG A 118 2.78 -9.17 -21.58
C ARG A 118 2.84 -8.66 -20.14
N VAL A 119 2.97 -9.54 -19.15
CA VAL A 119 3.20 -9.13 -17.75
C VAL A 119 4.54 -8.37 -17.63
N THR A 120 5.59 -8.83 -18.30
CA THR A 120 6.90 -8.17 -18.33
C THR A 120 6.78 -6.76 -18.90
N ALA A 121 6.09 -6.59 -20.02
CA ALA A 121 5.87 -5.27 -20.63
C ALA A 121 5.08 -4.33 -19.70
N GLU A 122 4.04 -4.83 -19.02
CA GLU A 122 3.25 -4.05 -18.07
C GLU A 122 4.08 -3.59 -16.85
N ILE A 123 4.94 -4.46 -16.32
CA ILE A 123 5.78 -4.12 -15.17
C ILE A 123 6.89 -3.14 -15.59
N THR A 124 7.67 -3.51 -16.60
CA THR A 124 8.87 -2.75 -17.03
C THR A 124 8.53 -1.33 -17.48
N LYS A 125 7.48 -1.17 -18.29
CA LYS A 125 7.07 0.16 -18.76
C LYS A 125 6.63 1.07 -17.61
N THR A 126 6.01 0.52 -16.58
CA THR A 126 5.66 1.27 -15.37
C THR A 126 6.87 1.60 -14.50
N GLN A 127 7.81 0.66 -14.33
CA GLN A 127 9.09 0.93 -13.67
C GLN A 127 9.81 2.10 -14.35
N ASP A 128 9.88 2.08 -15.69
CA ASP A 128 10.56 3.10 -16.49
C ASP A 128 9.88 4.46 -16.35
N ALA A 129 8.55 4.54 -16.42
CA ALA A 129 7.84 5.80 -16.28
C ALA A 129 8.05 6.44 -14.90
N ILE A 130 7.99 5.63 -13.82
CA ILE A 130 8.23 6.13 -12.45
C ILE A 130 9.69 6.58 -12.29
N LYS A 131 10.64 5.79 -12.81
CA LYS A 131 12.07 6.11 -12.78
C LYS A 131 12.40 7.36 -13.58
N GLN A 132 11.82 7.54 -14.76
CA GLN A 132 12.00 8.74 -15.57
C GLN A 132 11.43 9.98 -14.87
N ALA A 133 10.29 9.86 -14.19
CA ALA A 133 9.68 10.98 -13.49
C ALA A 133 10.47 11.42 -12.25
N SER A 134 11.09 10.48 -11.52
CA SER A 134 11.59 10.74 -10.15
C SER A 134 12.98 10.22 -9.81
N GLY A 135 13.60 9.43 -10.69
CA GLY A 135 14.81 8.67 -10.38
C GLY A 135 14.59 7.44 -9.49
N PHE A 136 13.39 7.26 -8.94
CA PHE A 136 13.05 6.14 -8.06
C PHE A 136 12.57 4.92 -8.85
N THR A 137 13.02 3.74 -8.46
CA THR A 137 12.57 2.46 -9.05
C THR A 137 11.79 1.68 -7.99
N PRO A 138 10.48 1.42 -8.19
CA PRO A 138 9.68 0.70 -7.21
C PRO A 138 10.22 -0.69 -6.90
N THR A 139 10.08 -1.11 -5.65
CA THR A 139 10.40 -2.46 -5.15
C THR A 139 9.14 -3.28 -4.81
N LEU A 140 7.97 -2.65 -4.94
CA LEU A 140 6.67 -3.22 -4.65
C LEU A 140 5.83 -3.30 -5.93
N LEU A 141 5.07 -4.38 -6.08
CA LEU A 141 4.05 -4.55 -7.10
C LEU A 141 2.72 -4.90 -6.41
N ARG A 142 1.65 -4.19 -6.76
CA ARG A 142 0.29 -4.68 -6.50
C ARG A 142 -0.33 -5.08 -7.82
N PRO A 143 -0.74 -6.34 -8.03
CA PRO A 143 -1.41 -6.73 -9.26
C PRO A 143 -2.83 -6.14 -9.29
N PRO A 144 -3.27 -5.54 -10.41
CA PRO A 144 -4.66 -5.13 -10.61
C PRO A 144 -5.65 -6.23 -10.18
N TYR A 145 -6.72 -5.83 -9.50
CA TYR A 145 -7.76 -6.71 -8.95
C TYR A 145 -7.27 -7.76 -7.93
N GLY A 146 -6.02 -7.67 -7.46
CA GLY A 146 -5.38 -8.73 -6.67
C GLY A 146 -5.17 -10.04 -7.46
N ALA A 147 -5.33 -9.99 -8.77
CA ALA A 147 -5.46 -11.17 -9.62
C ALA A 147 -4.10 -11.66 -10.12
N ILE A 148 -3.55 -12.64 -9.39
CA ILE A 148 -2.25 -13.23 -9.69
C ILE A 148 -2.21 -14.70 -9.26
N THR A 149 -1.55 -15.55 -10.05
CA THR A 149 -1.39 -16.98 -9.74
C THR A 149 -0.17 -17.25 -8.85
N PRO A 150 -0.11 -18.34 -8.07
CA PRO A 150 1.08 -18.69 -7.28
C PRO A 150 2.36 -18.82 -8.12
N ARG A 151 2.24 -19.36 -9.34
CA ARG A 151 3.36 -19.46 -10.30
C ARG A 151 3.84 -18.07 -10.71
N GLN A 152 2.92 -17.17 -11.05
CA GLN A 152 3.28 -15.78 -11.39
C GLN A 152 3.90 -15.04 -10.21
N ARG A 153 3.45 -15.27 -8.97
CA ARG A 153 4.06 -14.63 -7.79
C ARG A 153 5.55 -14.96 -7.69
N THR A 154 5.84 -16.26 -7.67
CA THR A 154 7.22 -16.77 -7.59
C THR A 154 8.07 -16.27 -8.75
N TRP A 155 7.50 -16.28 -9.96
CA TRP A 155 8.19 -15.82 -11.16
C TRP A 155 8.50 -14.32 -11.08
N ILE A 156 7.53 -13.46 -10.73
CA ILE A 156 7.74 -12.00 -10.62
C ILE A 156 8.76 -11.67 -9.52
N GLU A 157 8.63 -12.30 -8.35
CA GLU A 157 9.58 -12.17 -7.24
C GLU A 157 11.00 -12.53 -7.69
N SER A 158 11.16 -13.59 -8.49
CA SER A 158 12.47 -14.04 -9.00
C SER A 158 13.05 -13.15 -10.11
N GLN A 159 12.21 -12.70 -11.06
CA GLN A 159 12.67 -12.00 -12.26
C GLN A 159 12.87 -10.50 -12.03
N PHE A 160 12.01 -9.88 -11.23
CA PHE A 160 12.01 -8.43 -11.03
C PHE A 160 12.44 -8.02 -9.62
N GLY A 161 12.57 -8.97 -8.68
CA GLY A 161 12.89 -8.66 -7.30
C GLY A 161 11.78 -7.92 -6.54
N LEU A 162 10.55 -7.92 -7.06
CA LEU A 162 9.43 -7.15 -6.52
C LEU A 162 8.67 -7.92 -5.44
N ASN A 163 8.41 -7.28 -4.30
CA ASN A 163 7.44 -7.79 -3.33
C ASN A 163 6.02 -7.63 -3.87
N ILE A 164 5.18 -8.64 -3.69
CA ILE A 164 3.79 -8.60 -4.14
C ILE A 164 2.91 -8.19 -2.97
N ILE A 165 2.22 -7.06 -3.12
CA ILE A 165 1.43 -6.47 -2.04
C ILE A 165 -0.05 -6.59 -2.35
N LEU A 166 -0.77 -7.28 -1.48
CA LEU A 166 -2.22 -7.36 -1.46
C LEU A 166 -2.74 -6.57 -0.26
N TRP A 167 -3.87 -6.95 0.31
CA TRP A 167 -4.48 -6.23 1.42
C TRP A 167 -5.22 -7.19 2.35
N SER A 168 -5.44 -6.72 3.57
CA SER A 168 -6.24 -7.41 4.60
C SER A 168 -7.49 -6.64 4.99
N VAL A 169 -7.61 -5.39 4.55
CA VAL A 169 -8.79 -4.53 4.74
C VAL A 169 -9.21 -3.98 3.39
N ASP A 170 -10.45 -4.24 3.01
CA ASP A 170 -11.09 -3.71 1.80
C ASP A 170 -12.36 -2.94 2.18
N PRO A 171 -12.43 -1.62 1.95
CA PRO A 171 -13.64 -0.83 2.18
C PRO A 171 -14.66 -0.92 1.04
N PHE A 172 -14.31 -1.55 -0.09
CA PHE A 172 -15.07 -1.52 -1.34
C PHE A 172 -15.39 -0.08 -1.79
N ASP A 173 -14.42 0.82 -1.68
CA ASP A 173 -14.55 2.23 -2.03
C ASP A 173 -14.77 2.43 -3.54
N TRP A 174 -14.23 1.55 -4.37
CA TRP A 174 -14.49 1.46 -5.81
C TRP A 174 -15.96 1.24 -6.18
N LYS A 175 -16.79 0.73 -5.25
CA LYS A 175 -18.26 0.65 -5.42
C LYS A 175 -18.98 1.97 -5.12
N ARG A 176 -18.25 3.02 -4.71
CA ARG A 176 -18.76 4.34 -4.35
C ARG A 176 -19.89 4.30 -3.28
N PRO A 177 -19.69 3.63 -2.14
CA PRO A 177 -20.73 3.48 -1.11
C PRO A 177 -20.94 4.74 -0.26
N GLY A 178 -20.20 5.83 -0.50
CA GLY A 178 -20.21 7.05 0.30
C GLY A 178 -19.10 7.10 1.35
N ALA A 179 -18.62 8.32 1.64
CA ALA A 179 -17.44 8.56 2.48
C ALA A 179 -17.59 8.02 3.93
N SER A 180 -18.77 8.16 4.53
CA SER A 180 -19.04 7.63 5.87
C SER A 180 -18.97 6.10 5.93
N VAL A 181 -19.47 5.41 4.88
CA VAL A 181 -19.44 3.94 4.80
C VAL A 181 -18.01 3.45 4.61
N ILE A 182 -17.21 4.12 3.77
CA ILE A 182 -15.77 3.84 3.60
C ILE A 182 -15.06 3.94 4.94
N THR A 183 -15.24 5.07 5.64
CA THR A 183 -14.65 5.33 6.96
C THR A 183 -15.00 4.22 7.96
N GLN A 184 -16.30 3.89 8.08
CA GLN A 184 -16.76 2.87 9.01
C GLN A 184 -16.15 1.49 8.71
N ARG A 185 -16.11 1.09 7.44
CA ARG A 185 -15.54 -0.21 7.02
C ARG A 185 -14.05 -0.32 7.34
N ILE A 186 -13.28 0.75 7.17
CA ILE A 186 -11.86 0.76 7.55
C ILE A 186 -11.71 0.64 9.07
N LEU A 187 -12.39 1.51 9.84
CA LEU A 187 -12.24 1.57 11.30
C LEU A 187 -12.69 0.31 12.05
N THR A 188 -13.57 -0.49 11.43
CA THR A 188 -14.09 -1.74 12.00
C THR A 188 -13.19 -2.94 11.70
N GLN A 189 -12.65 -3.02 10.49
CA GLN A 189 -11.84 -4.15 10.02
C GLN A 189 -10.36 -4.05 10.43
N VAL A 190 -9.83 -2.83 10.61
CA VAL A 190 -8.40 -2.61 10.87
C VAL A 190 -7.90 -3.35 12.12
N ARG A 191 -6.70 -3.93 12.01
CA ARG A 191 -5.94 -4.60 13.07
C ARG A 191 -4.45 -4.25 12.92
N PRO A 192 -3.61 -4.41 13.97
CA PRO A 192 -2.17 -4.23 13.84
C PRO A 192 -1.61 -5.07 12.68
N GLY A 193 -0.79 -4.44 11.85
CA GLY A 193 -0.19 -5.06 10.67
C GLY A 193 -1.05 -5.02 9.41
N ALA A 194 -2.23 -4.40 9.47
CA ALA A 194 -3.11 -4.31 8.30
C ALA A 194 -2.49 -3.50 7.16
N ILE A 195 -2.71 -3.98 5.94
CA ILE A 195 -2.53 -3.22 4.70
C ILE A 195 -3.93 -2.90 4.18
N ILE A 196 -4.25 -1.61 4.12
CA ILE A 196 -5.59 -1.10 3.81
C ILE A 196 -5.64 -0.68 2.34
N LEU A 197 -6.51 -1.30 1.54
CA LEU A 197 -6.76 -0.92 0.15
C LEU A 197 -7.67 0.32 0.09
N SER A 198 -7.36 1.25 -0.79
CA SER A 198 -8.17 2.42 -1.16
C SER A 198 -7.73 2.90 -2.55
N HIS A 199 -8.50 3.79 -3.19
CA HIS A 199 -8.21 4.32 -4.52
C HIS A 199 -8.27 5.85 -4.52
N ASP A 200 -7.18 6.53 -4.87
CA ASP A 200 -7.12 8.00 -4.84
C ASP A 200 -7.76 8.65 -6.09
N ILE A 201 -8.11 7.86 -7.11
CA ILE A 201 -8.90 8.33 -8.25
C ILE A 201 -10.38 8.58 -7.91
N HIS A 202 -10.85 8.13 -6.75
CA HIS A 202 -12.24 8.25 -6.33
C HIS A 202 -12.43 9.39 -5.32
N LYS A 203 -13.24 10.39 -5.70
CA LYS A 203 -13.53 11.55 -4.85
C LYS A 203 -14.09 11.14 -3.47
N GLN A 204 -15.02 10.18 -3.42
CA GLN A 204 -15.60 9.72 -2.15
C GLN A 204 -14.57 9.07 -1.22
N THR A 205 -13.57 8.39 -1.77
CA THR A 205 -12.45 7.84 -1.00
C THR A 205 -11.66 8.96 -0.38
N VAL A 206 -11.24 9.96 -1.17
CA VAL A 206 -10.47 11.10 -0.66
C VAL A 206 -11.28 11.93 0.35
N ASP A 207 -12.58 12.11 0.13
CA ASP A 207 -13.48 12.79 1.07
C ASP A 207 -13.65 12.02 2.39
N ALA A 208 -13.45 10.69 2.41
CA ALA A 208 -13.48 9.87 3.62
C ALA A 208 -12.21 10.00 4.47
N MET A 209 -11.10 10.45 3.88
CA MET A 209 -9.79 10.39 4.51
C MET A 209 -9.66 11.22 5.79
N PRO A 210 -10.22 12.44 5.92
CA PRO A 210 -10.14 13.18 7.18
C PRO A 210 -10.65 12.36 8.38
N ALA A 211 -11.90 11.87 8.31
CA ALA A 211 -12.50 11.08 9.37
C ALA A 211 -11.82 9.72 9.56
N THR A 212 -11.38 9.09 8.47
CA THR A 212 -10.66 7.80 8.52
C THR A 212 -9.32 7.94 9.24
N LEU A 213 -8.48 8.89 8.84
CA LEU A 213 -7.16 9.09 9.40
C LEU A 213 -7.27 9.51 10.88
N ASP A 214 -8.15 10.45 11.20
CA ASP A 214 -8.36 10.93 12.57
C ASP A 214 -8.90 9.79 13.47
N GLY A 215 -9.83 8.97 12.97
CA GLY A 215 -10.36 7.82 13.69
C GLY A 215 -9.32 6.72 13.94
N LEU A 216 -8.39 6.50 13.00
CA LEU A 216 -7.29 5.54 13.16
C LEU A 216 -6.27 6.03 14.20
N ILE A 217 -5.91 7.32 14.16
CA ILE A 217 -5.06 7.96 15.18
C ILE A 217 -5.71 7.84 16.56
N ALA A 218 -7.00 8.16 16.68
CA ALA A 218 -7.73 8.08 17.95
C ALA A 218 -7.80 6.64 18.52
N LYS A 219 -7.74 5.62 17.65
CA LYS A 219 -7.61 4.21 18.04
C LYS A 219 -6.19 3.78 18.42
N GLY A 220 -5.22 4.69 18.35
CA GLY A 220 -3.81 4.43 18.70
C GLY A 220 -2.98 3.81 17.58
N TYR A 221 -3.48 3.77 16.34
CA TYR A 221 -2.72 3.25 15.22
C TYR A 221 -1.62 4.23 14.78
N LYS A 222 -0.48 3.67 14.37
CA LYS A 222 0.64 4.39 13.77
C LYS A 222 0.73 4.03 12.30
N PHE A 223 1.04 5.01 11.47
CA PHE A 223 1.13 4.82 10.03
C PHE A 223 2.57 4.52 9.61
N ALA A 224 2.70 3.58 8.69
CA ALA A 224 3.94 3.24 8.02
C ALA A 224 3.66 3.06 6.53
N THR A 225 4.67 3.31 5.70
CA THR A 225 4.68 2.79 4.33
C THR A 225 4.71 1.25 4.36
N VAL A 226 4.35 0.59 3.27
CA VAL A 226 4.35 -0.88 3.19
C VAL A 226 5.75 -1.44 3.42
N SER A 227 6.80 -0.85 2.85
CA SER A 227 8.17 -1.31 3.12
C SER A 227 8.58 -1.14 4.58
N GLN A 228 8.24 -0.02 5.21
CA GLN A 228 8.49 0.18 6.65
C GLN A 228 7.73 -0.84 7.50
N LEU A 229 6.48 -1.14 7.14
CA LEU A 229 5.69 -2.15 7.83
C LEU A 229 6.33 -3.54 7.69
N ILE A 230 6.75 -3.93 6.48
CA ILE A 230 7.45 -5.19 6.20
C ILE A 230 8.78 -5.29 6.97
N ALA A 231 9.51 -4.19 7.14
CA ALA A 231 10.74 -4.17 7.94
C ALA A 231 10.49 -4.50 9.43
N MET A 232 9.27 -4.31 9.93
CA MET A 232 8.84 -4.70 11.28
C MET A 232 8.34 -6.16 11.36
N ASN A 233 8.32 -6.87 10.23
CA ASN A 233 7.72 -8.20 10.15
C ASN A 233 8.45 -9.21 11.04
N LYS A 234 7.68 -9.88 11.89
CA LYS A 234 8.18 -11.02 12.66
C LYS A 234 7.95 -12.34 11.92
N PRO A 235 8.97 -13.22 11.82
CA PRO A 235 8.79 -14.56 11.29
C PRO A 235 7.68 -15.30 12.05
N LYS A 236 6.96 -16.20 11.36
CA LYS A 236 6.06 -17.14 12.06
C LYS A 236 6.90 -17.91 13.08
N PRO A 237 6.50 -17.99 14.37
CA PRO A 237 7.11 -18.95 15.27
C PRO A 237 7.02 -20.33 14.61
N PRO A 238 8.08 -21.16 14.66
CA PRO A 238 7.96 -22.54 14.19
C PRO A 238 6.75 -23.18 14.87
N PRO A 239 6.00 -24.06 14.18
CA PRO A 239 4.93 -24.81 14.84
C PRO A 239 5.50 -25.42 16.11
N ALA A 240 4.83 -25.19 17.24
CA ALA A 240 5.23 -25.79 18.51
C ALA A 240 5.44 -27.27 18.25
N GLN A 241 6.66 -27.77 18.48
CA GLN A 241 6.90 -29.20 18.45
C GLN A 241 5.96 -29.78 19.51
N MET A 242 4.92 -30.49 19.08
CA MET A 242 4.11 -31.27 19.98
C MET A 242 5.07 -32.30 20.59
N GLY A 243 5.39 -32.09 21.87
CA GLY A 243 6.17 -33.03 22.66
C GLY A 243 5.60 -34.43 22.49
N GLY A 244 6.50 -35.38 22.28
CA GLY A 244 6.16 -36.76 22.01
C GLY A 244 5.28 -37.38 23.08
N ASP A 245 4.42 -38.26 22.58
CA ASP A 245 3.95 -39.47 23.24
C ASP A 245 3.11 -39.33 24.52
N GLN A 246 1.80 -39.15 24.33
CA GLN A 246 0.80 -40.02 24.95
C GLN A 246 -0.40 -40.14 23.99
N ARG A 247 -0.67 -41.37 23.54
CA ARG A 247 -1.82 -41.74 22.71
C ARG A 247 -3.03 -42.03 23.60
N PRO A 248 -4.13 -41.27 23.56
CA PRO A 248 -5.41 -41.74 24.08
C PRO A 248 -6.20 -42.43 22.96
N GLU A 249 -6.87 -43.52 23.33
CA GLU A 249 -7.64 -44.40 22.46
C GLU A 249 -8.71 -43.69 21.62
N ALA A 250 -8.96 -44.27 20.44
CA ALA A 250 -9.86 -43.78 19.43
C ALA A 250 -11.33 -43.79 19.91
N ARG A 251 -11.96 -42.60 19.98
CA ARG A 251 -13.41 -42.48 20.08
C ARG A 251 -14.01 -42.23 18.69
N LYS A 252 -14.75 -43.23 18.20
CA LYS A 252 -15.53 -43.18 16.95
C LYS A 252 -16.59 -42.08 16.99
N GLY A 253 -16.71 -41.33 15.90
CA GLY A 253 -17.95 -40.68 15.48
C GLY A 253 -17.96 -39.15 15.54
N ARG A 254 -17.71 -38.51 14.39
CA ARG A 254 -18.45 -37.31 13.94
C ARG A 254 -18.28 -37.12 12.44
N LYS A 255 -19.40 -36.93 11.76
CA LYS A 255 -19.52 -36.74 10.30
C LYS A 255 -18.78 -35.47 9.87
N SER A 256 -18.04 -35.58 8.77
CA SER A 256 -17.39 -34.47 8.07
C SER A 256 -18.45 -33.53 7.48
N ILE A 257 -18.39 -32.25 7.87
CA ILE A 257 -19.10 -31.17 7.19
C ILE A 257 -18.07 -30.47 6.30
N SER A 258 -18.24 -30.60 4.99
CA SER A 258 -17.43 -29.88 4.00
C SER A 258 -17.73 -28.37 4.04
N PRO A 259 -16.74 -27.50 3.84
CA PRO A 259 -16.97 -26.06 3.70
C PRO A 259 -17.71 -25.74 2.40
N PRO A 260 -18.56 -24.68 2.37
CA PRO A 260 -19.30 -24.31 1.16
C PRO A 260 -18.37 -23.75 0.08
N ALA A 261 -18.64 -24.14 -1.17
CA ALA A 261 -17.98 -23.62 -2.37
C ALA A 261 -18.35 -22.14 -2.60
N PRO A 262 -17.46 -21.34 -3.22
CA PRO A 262 -17.77 -19.95 -3.57
C PRO A 262 -18.89 -19.89 -4.63
N ALA A 263 -19.83 -18.98 -4.41
CA ALA A 263 -20.99 -18.75 -5.26
C ALA A 263 -20.58 -18.45 -6.71
N GLN A 264 -21.19 -19.18 -7.65
CA GLN A 264 -21.06 -18.90 -9.07
C GLN A 264 -21.85 -17.64 -9.43
N VAL A 265 -21.23 -16.75 -10.20
CA VAL A 265 -21.88 -15.59 -10.80
C VAL A 265 -22.72 -16.09 -11.97
N GLU A 266 -24.04 -16.08 -11.81
CA GLU A 266 -24.99 -16.27 -12.90
C GLU A 266 -24.81 -15.16 -13.94
N LYS A 267 -24.68 -15.58 -15.20
CA LYS A 267 -24.78 -14.72 -16.38
C LYS A 267 -26.25 -14.36 -16.59
N THR A 268 -26.60 -13.08 -16.49
CA THR A 268 -27.85 -12.57 -17.09
C THR A 268 -27.62 -12.19 -18.56
N PRO A 269 -28.62 -12.40 -19.44
CA PRO A 269 -28.45 -12.27 -20.88
C PRO A 269 -28.65 -10.84 -21.38
N SER A 270 -27.94 -10.54 -22.47
CA SER A 270 -28.05 -9.37 -23.33
C SER A 270 -29.49 -9.15 -23.84
N GLY A 271 -30.14 -8.07 -23.39
CA GLY A 271 -31.35 -7.53 -24.01
C GLY A 271 -31.00 -6.42 -25.00
N LYS A 272 -31.29 -6.64 -26.29
CA LYS A 272 -31.38 -5.61 -27.32
C LYS A 272 -32.51 -4.64 -26.95
N ASN A 273 -32.32 -3.34 -27.19
CA ASN A 273 -33.44 -2.44 -27.46
C ASN A 273 -33.10 -1.58 -28.67
N GLU A 274 -33.78 -1.90 -29.77
CA GLU A 274 -34.15 -0.98 -30.83
C GLU A 274 -35.06 0.10 -30.23
N ASN A 275 -34.92 1.34 -30.68
CA ASN A 275 -36.02 2.30 -30.78
C ASN A 275 -35.56 3.45 -31.69
N ASP A 276 -35.93 3.33 -32.96
CA ASP A 276 -35.99 4.43 -33.90
C ASP A 276 -37.44 4.97 -33.98
N ALA A 277 -37.50 6.28 -34.25
CA ALA A 277 -38.62 7.06 -34.78
C ALA A 277 -39.83 7.38 -33.88
N ALA A 278 -39.97 8.65 -33.47
CA ALA A 278 -40.63 9.67 -34.29
C ALA A 278 -40.86 10.98 -33.49
N SER A 279 -40.43 12.12 -34.04
CA SER A 279 -41.32 13.29 -34.27
C SER A 279 -40.51 14.44 -34.89
N SER A 280 -40.87 14.76 -36.13
CA SER A 280 -40.47 15.94 -36.90
C SER A 280 -41.36 17.14 -36.57
N ALA A 281 -40.78 18.35 -36.48
CA ALA A 281 -41.22 19.54 -37.22
C ALA A 281 -40.58 20.83 -36.67
N THR A 282 -39.82 21.55 -37.50
CA THR A 282 -40.00 23.00 -37.77
C THR A 282 -39.08 23.43 -38.93
N PRO A 283 -39.45 24.47 -39.70
CA PRO A 283 -39.16 24.51 -41.13
C PRO A 283 -37.96 25.37 -41.54
N SER A 284 -37.52 25.07 -42.75
CA SER A 284 -36.52 25.74 -43.58
C SER A 284 -36.82 27.23 -43.83
N SER A 285 -35.79 28.07 -43.72
CA SER A 285 -35.73 29.40 -44.32
C SER A 285 -34.57 29.46 -45.32
N ALA A 286 -34.89 29.57 -46.61
CA ALA A 286 -34.00 30.10 -47.63
C ALA A 286 -34.84 30.57 -48.83
N GLY A 287 -34.76 31.86 -49.14
CA GLY A 287 -35.42 32.45 -50.30
C GLY A 287 -34.96 33.88 -50.51
N SER A 288 -33.88 34.06 -51.27
CA SER A 288 -33.51 35.31 -51.93
C SER A 288 -33.89 35.20 -53.41
N ARG A 289 -34.61 36.22 -53.91
CA ARG A 289 -34.76 36.67 -55.33
C ARG A 289 -35.43 35.63 -56.27
N GLN A 290 -36.42 35.94 -57.09
CA GLN A 290 -36.92 37.16 -57.76
C GLN A 290 -38.44 37.07 -57.84
#